data_AF-A0A845M673-F1
#
_entry.id   AF-A0A845M673-F1
#
_cell.length_a   1.000
_cell.length_b   1.000
_cell.length_c   1.000
_cell.angle_alpha   90.00
_cell.angle_beta   90.00
_cell.angle_gamma   90.00
#
_symmetry.space_group_name_H-M   'P 1'
#
loop_
_entity.id
_entity.type
_entity.pdbx_description
1 polymer ?
#
loop_
_entity_poly.entity_id
_entity_poly.type
_entity_poly.pdbx_seq_one_letter_code
_entity_poly.pdbx_strand_id
1 'polypeptide(L)'
;MIRLSHILFVGAALALSGCAVIDRVSARTTPERPADAVGAAAQDSDVMSAGGVDYVVEYRANGLWRDASGTAGPEVGAPQITVARADGTMLVADDILAARGVAKAYCAENPQFRRDTIYGDGVVIEDGKVIFSEICD
;
A
#
# COMPACT_ATOMS: atom_id res chain seq x y z
N MET A 1 3.15 69.29 20.75
CA MET A 1 2.21 69.34 19.62
C MET A 1 2.77 68.46 18.50
N ILE A 2 1.92 67.60 17.98
CA ILE A 2 2.18 66.54 16.99
C ILE A 2 2.52 67.15 15.61
N ARG A 3 3.39 66.52 14.81
CA ARG A 3 3.06 65.96 13.47
C ARG A 3 4.27 65.44 12.66
N LEU A 4 4.07 64.22 12.15
CA LEU A 4 4.45 63.65 10.83
C LEU A 4 5.93 63.76 10.40
N SER A 5 6.63 62.72 9.96
CA SER A 5 6.32 61.60 9.04
C SER A 5 7.35 60.49 9.35
N HIS A 6 7.14 59.19 9.10
CA HIS A 6 7.28 58.54 7.80
C HIS A 6 6.47 57.24 7.84
N ILE A 7 5.63 57.09 6.83
CA ILE A 7 4.77 55.94 6.56
C ILE A 7 5.64 54.89 5.87
N LEU A 8 5.78 53.70 6.47
CA LEU A 8 6.28 52.51 5.76
C LEU A 8 5.06 51.68 5.34
N PHE A 9 4.61 51.93 4.10
CA PHE A 9 3.70 51.05 3.37
C PHE A 9 4.50 49.83 2.93
N VAL A 10 4.16 48.65 3.45
CA VAL A 10 4.46 47.38 2.79
C VAL A 10 3.12 46.77 2.42
N GLY A 11 2.68 47.07 1.20
CA GLY A 11 1.52 46.45 0.59
C GLY A 11 1.87 45.05 0.11
N ALA A 12 1.07 44.09 0.53
CA ALA A 12 0.97 42.79 -0.12
C ALA A 12 0.13 42.92 -1.41
N ALA A 13 0.56 42.25 -2.48
CA ALA A 13 -0.22 41.29 -3.28
C ALA A 13 0.09 41.31 -4.80
N LEU A 14 0.53 40.13 -5.27
CA LEU A 14 0.11 39.40 -6.48
C LEU A 14 0.20 40.07 -7.86
N ALA A 15 1.08 39.54 -8.71
CA ALA A 15 0.72 39.24 -10.11
C ALA A 15 1.57 38.09 -10.67
N LEU A 16 0.89 37.07 -11.19
CA LEU A 16 1.44 35.93 -11.92
C LEU A 16 1.95 36.34 -13.30
N SER A 17 3.14 35.89 -13.67
CA SER A 17 3.57 35.57 -15.05
C SER A 17 4.89 34.80 -14.92
N GLY A 18 4.93 33.49 -15.04
CA GLY A 18 4.60 32.76 -16.25
C GLY A 18 5.89 32.43 -16.99
N CYS A 19 6.60 31.39 -16.53
CA CYS A 19 7.62 30.62 -17.27
C CYS A 19 8.01 29.38 -16.42
N ALA A 20 7.03 28.53 -16.11
CA ALA A 20 7.37 27.17 -15.70
C ALA A 20 7.67 26.39 -16.98
N VAL A 21 8.95 26.37 -17.36
CA VAL A 21 9.47 25.36 -18.28
C VAL A 21 9.23 24.02 -17.60
N ILE A 22 8.25 23.25 -18.10
CA ILE A 22 8.06 21.86 -17.72
C ILE A 22 9.23 21.11 -18.35
N ASP A 23 10.32 21.01 -17.60
CA ASP A 23 11.45 20.15 -17.96
C ASP A 23 11.04 18.70 -17.70
N ARG A 24 10.37 18.10 -18.69
CA ARG A 24 10.20 16.66 -18.78
C ARG A 24 11.51 16.06 -19.28
N VAL A 25 12.50 15.82 -18.41
CA VAL A 25 13.51 14.78 -18.68
C VAL A 25 14.02 14.12 -17.38
N SER A 26 13.58 12.88 -17.21
CA SER A 26 14.40 11.74 -16.77
C SER A 26 15.02 11.78 -15.36
N ALA A 27 14.18 11.72 -14.34
CA ALA A 27 14.53 10.86 -13.21
C ALA A 27 14.25 9.40 -13.61
N ARG A 28 15.17 8.79 -14.37
CA ARG A 28 15.47 7.38 -14.10
C ARG A 28 16.20 7.40 -12.76
N THR A 29 15.43 7.53 -11.67
CA THR A 29 15.88 6.97 -10.41
C THR A 29 16.18 5.52 -10.73
N THR A 30 17.47 5.16 -10.67
CA THR A 30 17.88 3.77 -10.65
C THR A 30 16.90 3.05 -9.73
N PRO A 31 16.13 2.04 -10.21
CA PRO A 31 15.32 1.28 -9.29
C PRO A 31 16.31 0.75 -8.26
N GLU A 32 16.15 1.21 -7.02
CA GLU A 32 16.85 0.64 -5.89
C GLU A 32 16.57 -0.85 -5.99
N ARG A 33 17.64 -1.64 -6.09
CA ARG A 33 17.53 -3.09 -6.28
C ARG A 33 16.60 -3.59 -5.18
N PRO A 34 15.48 -4.27 -5.50
CA PRO A 34 14.59 -4.80 -4.48
C PRO A 34 15.43 -5.58 -3.49
N ALA A 35 15.18 -5.35 -2.20
CA ALA A 35 15.76 -6.12 -1.11
C ALA A 35 15.85 -7.59 -1.54
N ASP A 36 17.06 -8.16 -1.49
CA ASP A 36 17.44 -9.46 -2.06
C ASP A 36 16.25 -10.32 -2.49
N ALA A 37 15.98 -10.29 -3.80
CA ALA A 37 14.76 -10.82 -4.43
C ALA A 37 14.20 -12.02 -3.68
N VAL A 38 13.14 -11.78 -2.89
CA VAL A 38 12.30 -12.82 -2.30
C VAL A 38 12.13 -13.90 -3.33
N GLY A 39 12.62 -15.11 -3.01
CA GLY A 39 12.67 -16.19 -3.97
C GLY A 39 11.29 -16.37 -4.59
N ALA A 40 11.23 -16.66 -5.90
CA ALA A 40 9.95 -16.75 -6.61
C ALA A 40 8.94 -17.70 -5.92
N ALA A 41 9.42 -18.70 -5.17
CA ALA A 41 8.58 -19.63 -4.43
C ALA A 41 8.39 -19.30 -2.93
N ALA A 42 8.67 -18.07 -2.49
CA ALA A 42 8.58 -17.72 -1.08
C ALA A 42 7.15 -17.84 -0.56
N GLN A 43 7.05 -18.44 0.61
CA GLN A 43 5.84 -18.58 1.40
C GLN A 43 6.22 -18.28 2.84
N ASP A 44 5.32 -17.60 3.54
CA ASP A 44 5.48 -17.32 4.96
C ASP A 44 4.11 -17.32 5.63
N SER A 45 4.08 -17.58 6.93
CA SER A 45 2.85 -17.56 7.71
C SER A 45 3.13 -17.07 9.12
N ASP A 46 2.28 -16.20 9.62
CA ASP A 46 2.39 -15.65 10.97
C ASP A 46 1.01 -15.46 11.61
N VAL A 47 1.00 -15.12 12.90
CA VAL A 47 -0.20 -14.78 13.67
C VAL A 47 -0.07 -13.36 14.20
N MET A 48 -1.07 -12.53 13.91
CA MET A 48 -1.14 -11.15 14.38
C MET A 48 -2.39 -10.89 15.20
N SER A 49 -2.25 -10.13 16.29
CA SER A 49 -3.38 -9.72 17.12
C SER A 49 -3.80 -8.29 16.80
N ALA A 50 -5.08 -8.07 16.49
CA ALA A 50 -5.66 -6.75 16.26
C ALA A 50 -7.05 -6.64 16.88
N GLY A 51 -7.28 -5.59 17.69
CA GLY A 51 -8.58 -5.35 18.34
C GLY A 51 -9.03 -6.46 19.29
N GLY A 52 -8.08 -7.22 19.87
CA GLY A 52 -8.38 -8.37 20.74
C GLY A 52 -8.77 -9.66 19.98
N VAL A 53 -8.56 -9.69 18.66
CA VAL A 53 -8.77 -10.87 17.81
C VAL A 53 -7.43 -11.29 17.21
N ASP A 54 -7.18 -12.59 17.19
CA ASP A 54 -6.00 -13.17 16.54
C ASP A 54 -6.31 -13.58 15.10
N TYR A 55 -5.42 -13.22 14.19
CA TYR A 55 -5.51 -13.50 12.77
C TYR A 55 -4.31 -14.31 12.31
N VAL A 56 -4.55 -15.31 11.48
CA VAL A 56 -3.50 -15.98 10.70
C VAL A 56 -3.30 -15.21 9.41
N VAL A 57 -2.04 -14.92 9.10
CA VAL A 57 -1.62 -14.25 7.86
C VAL A 57 -0.75 -15.24 7.08
N GLU A 58 -1.07 -15.47 5.81
CA GLU A 58 -0.26 -16.29 4.89
C GLU A 58 0.22 -15.42 3.72
N TYR A 59 1.52 -15.37 3.49
CA TYR A 59 2.13 -14.75 2.32
C TYR A 59 2.50 -15.79 1.26
N ARG A 60 2.27 -15.47 -0.02
CA ARG A 60 2.74 -16.26 -1.17
C ARG A 60 3.27 -15.35 -2.25
N ALA A 61 4.50 -15.53 -2.70
CA ALA A 61 5.11 -14.69 -3.74
C ALA A 61 4.48 -14.88 -5.14
N ASN A 62 3.97 -16.08 -5.45
CA ASN A 62 3.36 -16.43 -6.74
C ASN A 62 1.88 -16.81 -6.59
N GLY A 63 1.09 -15.96 -5.95
CA GLY A 63 -0.37 -16.10 -5.94
C GLY A 63 -1.01 -15.67 -7.27
N LEU A 64 -2.34 -15.79 -7.36
CA LEU A 64 -3.09 -15.32 -8.52
C LEU A 64 -3.32 -13.82 -8.42
N TRP A 65 -2.87 -13.03 -9.40
CA TRP A 65 -3.27 -11.63 -9.47
C TRP A 65 -4.79 -11.51 -9.62
N ARG A 66 -5.42 -10.67 -8.79
CA ARG A 66 -6.87 -10.39 -8.85
C ARG A 66 -7.11 -8.90 -8.96
N ASP A 67 -8.03 -8.50 -9.83
CA ASP A 67 -8.47 -7.11 -9.94
C ASP A 67 -9.43 -6.71 -8.81
N ALA A 68 -9.86 -5.44 -8.79
CA ALA A 68 -10.80 -4.93 -7.79
C ALA A 68 -12.20 -5.59 -7.83
N SER A 69 -12.54 -6.28 -8.93
CA SER A 69 -13.77 -7.07 -9.06
C SER A 69 -13.60 -8.53 -8.60
N GLY A 70 -12.38 -8.91 -8.21
CA GLY A 70 -12.01 -10.27 -7.85
C GLY A 70 -11.73 -11.18 -9.05
N THR A 71 -11.73 -10.63 -10.26
CA THR A 71 -11.41 -11.38 -11.48
C THR A 71 -9.91 -11.64 -11.51
N ALA A 72 -9.54 -12.91 -11.68
CA ALA A 72 -8.14 -13.26 -11.92
C ALA A 72 -7.71 -12.71 -13.28
N GLY A 73 -6.67 -11.88 -13.29
CA GLY A 73 -6.09 -11.37 -14.54
C GLY A 73 -5.26 -12.41 -15.27
N PRO A 74 -4.76 -12.09 -16.47
CA PRO A 74 -3.97 -13.03 -17.25
C PRO A 74 -2.72 -13.42 -16.46
N GLU A 75 -2.63 -14.70 -16.09
CA GLU A 75 -1.52 -15.52 -15.52
C GLU A 75 -0.21 -14.88 -15.04
N VAL A 76 -0.23 -13.65 -14.54
CA VAL A 76 0.94 -13.04 -13.89
C VAL A 76 0.84 -13.39 -12.42
N GLY A 77 1.74 -14.25 -11.96
CA GLY A 77 1.91 -14.54 -10.54
C GLY A 77 2.14 -13.22 -9.78
N ALA A 78 1.31 -12.97 -8.77
CA ALA A 78 1.40 -11.79 -7.92
C ALA A 78 1.50 -12.21 -6.45
N PRO A 79 2.25 -11.46 -5.62
CA PRO A 79 2.26 -11.69 -4.20
C PRO A 79 0.86 -11.57 -3.61
N GLN A 80 0.47 -12.56 -2.81
CA GLN A 80 -0.79 -12.57 -2.10
C GLN A 80 -0.55 -12.61 -0.60
N ILE A 81 -1.38 -11.87 0.11
CA ILE A 81 -1.56 -12.02 1.56
C ILE A 81 -2.98 -12.51 1.80
N THR A 82 -3.09 -13.66 2.43
CA THR A 82 -4.36 -14.20 2.92
C THR A 82 -4.47 -13.94 4.40
N VAL A 83 -5.58 -13.38 4.84
CA VAL A 83 -5.90 -13.14 6.24
C VAL A 83 -7.12 -13.99 6.61
N ALA A 84 -7.01 -14.71 7.71
CA ALA A 84 -8.08 -15.50 8.30
C ALA A 84 -8.10 -15.28 9.81
N ARG A 85 -9.24 -15.53 10.48
CA ARG A 85 -9.23 -15.57 11.95
C ARG A 85 -8.60 -16.86 12.45
N ALA A 86 -7.78 -16.76 13.49
CA ALA A 86 -7.12 -17.92 14.10
C ALA A 86 -8.12 -18.88 14.77
N ASP A 87 -9.28 -18.36 15.20
CA ASP A 87 -10.36 -19.15 15.79
C ASP A 87 -11.27 -19.86 14.77
N GLY A 88 -11.01 -19.70 13.47
CA GLY A 88 -11.80 -20.30 12.40
C GLY A 88 -13.11 -19.59 12.08
N THR A 89 -13.40 -18.44 12.71
CA THR A 89 -14.56 -17.62 12.33
C THR A 89 -14.39 -17.09 10.91
N MET A 90 -15.42 -17.27 10.08
CA MET A 90 -15.43 -16.85 8.68
C MET A 90 -15.43 -15.32 8.59
N LEU A 91 -14.52 -14.77 7.78
CA LEU A 91 -14.51 -13.35 7.43
C LEU A 91 -15.51 -13.05 6.31
N VAL A 92 -16.19 -11.92 6.42
CA VAL A 92 -17.16 -11.40 5.45
C VAL A 92 -16.76 -10.01 4.95
N ALA A 93 -17.55 -9.43 4.05
CA ALA A 93 -17.23 -8.14 3.40
C ALA A 93 -16.96 -7.02 4.40
N ASP A 94 -17.69 -6.99 5.53
CA ASP A 94 -17.54 -5.99 6.58
C ASP A 94 -16.17 -6.09 7.30
N ASP A 95 -15.51 -7.25 7.26
CA ASP A 95 -14.22 -7.49 7.91
C ASP A 95 -13.02 -7.04 7.06
N ILE A 96 -13.22 -6.68 5.78
CA ILE A 96 -12.14 -6.35 4.85
C ILE A 96 -11.24 -5.23 5.39
N LEU A 97 -11.82 -4.22 6.05
CA LEU A 97 -11.04 -3.11 6.60
C LEU A 97 -10.13 -3.55 7.75
N ALA A 98 -10.62 -4.41 8.64
CA ALA A 98 -9.82 -4.98 9.73
C ALA A 98 -8.71 -5.88 9.16
N ALA A 99 -9.06 -6.78 8.23
CA ALA A 99 -8.11 -7.66 7.56
C ALA A 99 -7.02 -6.88 6.80
N ARG A 100 -7.37 -5.75 6.18
CA ARG A 100 -6.42 -4.85 5.51
C ARG A 100 -5.43 -4.22 6.51
N GLY A 101 -5.91 -3.85 7.69
CA GLY A 101 -5.04 -3.37 8.77
C GLY A 101 -4.02 -4.42 9.21
N VAL A 102 -4.47 -5.66 9.38
CA VAL A 102 -3.61 -6.81 9.71
C VAL A 102 -2.57 -7.07 8.61
N ALA A 103 -3.01 -7.16 7.35
CA ALA A 103 -2.10 -7.39 6.22
C ALA A 103 -1.03 -6.29 6.10
N LYS A 104 -1.39 -5.02 6.30
CA LYS A 104 -0.42 -3.91 6.28
C LYS A 104 0.56 -3.96 7.46
N ALA A 105 0.10 -4.35 8.64
CA ALA A 105 0.99 -4.53 9.79
C ALA A 105 2.00 -5.66 9.52
N TYR A 106 1.54 -6.78 8.96
CA TYR A 106 2.40 -7.89 8.55
C TYR A 106 3.48 -7.44 7.55
N CYS A 107 3.11 -6.67 6.51
CA CYS A 107 4.07 -6.13 5.55
C CYS A 107 5.10 -5.19 6.18
N ALA A 108 4.70 -4.42 7.20
CA ALA A 108 5.60 -3.50 7.91
C ALA A 108 6.65 -4.26 8.76
N GLU A 109 6.27 -5.41 9.32
CA GLU A 109 7.17 -6.31 10.05
C GLU A 109 8.04 -7.16 9.11
N ASN A 110 7.63 -7.30 7.84
CA ASN A 110 8.30 -8.08 6.81
C ASN A 110 8.69 -7.23 5.59
N PRO A 111 9.59 -6.23 5.76
CA PRO A 111 9.95 -5.31 4.69
C PRO A 111 10.58 -5.98 3.46
N GLN A 112 11.12 -7.20 3.61
CA GLN A 112 11.62 -8.01 2.50
C GLN A 112 10.55 -8.33 1.45
N PHE A 113 9.26 -8.40 1.84
CA PHE A 113 8.15 -8.70 0.93
C PHE A 113 7.61 -7.46 0.20
N ARG A 114 8.16 -6.26 0.47
CA ARG A 114 7.68 -5.02 -0.12
C ARG A 114 8.03 -4.89 -1.60
N ARG A 115 7.16 -4.22 -2.36
CA ARG A 115 7.40 -3.96 -3.80
C ARG A 115 7.11 -2.50 -4.13
N ASP A 116 8.15 -1.76 -4.51
CA ASP A 116 8.10 -0.30 -4.76
C ASP A 116 7.24 0.16 -5.95
N THR A 117 6.57 -0.76 -6.66
CA THR A 117 5.99 -0.47 -8.00
C THR A 117 4.62 -1.09 -8.25
N ILE A 118 3.91 -1.56 -7.22
CA ILE A 118 2.70 -2.34 -7.46
C ILE A 118 1.51 -1.83 -6.65
N TYR A 119 0.46 -1.44 -7.38
CA TYR A 119 -0.79 -0.90 -6.87
C TYR A 119 -1.92 -1.89 -7.16
N GLY A 120 -2.17 -2.81 -6.24
CA GLY A 120 -3.31 -3.70 -6.28
C GLY A 120 -4.20 -3.49 -5.06
N ASP A 121 -5.39 -2.94 -5.25
CA ASP A 121 -6.46 -2.99 -4.24
C ASP A 121 -7.33 -4.25 -4.39
N GLY A 122 -6.88 -5.20 -5.21
CA GLY A 122 -7.56 -6.47 -5.46
C GLY A 122 -7.80 -7.22 -4.15
N VAL A 123 -9.06 -7.36 -3.79
CA VAL A 123 -9.51 -8.05 -2.58
C VAL A 123 -10.57 -9.07 -2.96
N VAL A 124 -10.41 -10.30 -2.48
CA VAL A 124 -11.41 -11.35 -2.63
C VAL A 124 -11.66 -12.01 -1.27
N ILE A 125 -12.90 -12.40 -1.05
CA ILE A 125 -13.26 -13.30 0.06
C ILE A 125 -13.51 -14.68 -0.54
N GLU A 126 -12.72 -15.64 -0.09
CA GLU A 126 -12.76 -17.02 -0.56
C GLU A 126 -12.62 -17.93 0.65
N ASP A 127 -13.54 -18.89 0.81
CA ASP A 127 -13.57 -19.83 1.94
C ASP A 127 -13.48 -19.16 3.32
N GLY A 128 -14.09 -17.97 3.47
CA GLY A 128 -14.09 -17.18 4.71
C GLY A 128 -12.75 -16.56 5.07
N LYS A 129 -11.82 -16.46 4.12
CA LYS A 129 -10.55 -15.72 4.24
C LYS A 129 -10.58 -14.51 3.32
N VAL A 130 -9.87 -13.45 3.70
CA VAL A 130 -9.69 -12.26 2.86
C VAL A 130 -8.32 -12.36 2.19
N ILE A 131 -8.30 -12.35 0.86
CA ILE A 131 -7.08 -12.47 0.06
C ILE A 131 -6.83 -11.11 -0.61
N PHE A 132 -5.69 -10.51 -0.31
CA PHE A 132 -5.20 -9.31 -0.93
C PHE A 132 -4.10 -9.66 -1.93
N SER A 133 -4.20 -9.11 -3.14
CA SER A 133 -3.09 -9.12 -4.09
C SER A 133 -2.31 -7.82 -3.93
N GLU A 134 -0.97 -7.91 -3.86
CA GLU A 134 -0.09 -6.76 -4.01
C GLU A 134 -0.22 -5.66 -2.92
N ILE A 135 -0.60 -6.04 -1.70
CA ILE A 135 -0.84 -5.09 -0.60
C ILE A 135 0.42 -4.56 0.11
N CYS A 136 1.59 -5.18 -0.07
CA CYS A 136 2.85 -4.79 0.57
C CYS A 136 3.63 -3.68 -0.16
N ASP A 137 2.97 -2.69 -0.75
CA ASP A 137 3.64 -1.47 -1.24
C ASP A 137 4.29 -0.69 -0.07
#